data_AF-A0AAV2HDB0-F1
#
_entry.id   AF-A0AAV2HDB0-F1
#
_cell.length_a   1.000
_cell.length_b   1.000
_cell.length_c   1.000
_cell.angle_alpha   90.00
_cell.angle_beta   90.00
_cell.angle_gamma   90.00
#
_symmetry.space_group_name_H-M   'P 1'
#
loop_
_entity.id
_entity.type
_entity.pdbx_description
1 polymer ?
#
loop_
_entity_poly.entity_id
_entity_poly.type
_entity_poly.pdbx_seq_one_letter_code
_entity_poly.pdbx_strand_id
1 'polypeptide(L)'
;MVQCQLCSKLLLDEYYLRCHMSEKHGDTMPFKCSLCGKGYQSQMGLSHHMQAHKGKTFMCPICDSKFTQKFTIKKHLRNIHMSMQCTSCSLILKLSEYNQHVLTCPP
;
A
#
# COMPACT_ATOMS: atom_id res chain seq x y z
N MET A 1 -5.78 13.86 -18.35
CA MET A 1 -4.39 13.37 -18.36
C MET A 1 -3.47 14.57 -18.56
N VAL A 2 -2.49 14.76 -17.68
CA VAL A 2 -1.51 15.86 -17.68
C VAL A 2 -0.12 15.26 -17.79
N GLN A 3 0.71 15.78 -18.68
CA GLN A 3 2.06 15.25 -18.93
C GLN A 3 3.11 16.01 -18.11
N CYS A 4 4.00 15.27 -17.43
CA CYS A 4 5.19 15.86 -16.83
C CYS A 4 6.15 16.36 -17.94
N GLN A 5 6.77 17.52 -17.74
CA GLN A 5 7.71 18.09 -18.70
C GLN A 5 9.17 17.66 -18.44
N LEU A 6 9.45 17.11 -17.26
CA LEU A 6 10.77 16.62 -16.86
C LEU A 6 10.93 15.10 -17.05
N CYS A 7 9.81 14.39 -17.24
CA CYS A 7 9.79 12.99 -17.65
C CYS A 7 8.53 12.70 -18.47
N SER A 8 8.53 11.65 -19.30
CA SER A 8 7.40 11.35 -20.19
C SER A 8 6.18 10.72 -19.50
N LYS A 9 5.98 10.93 -18.20
CA LYS A 9 4.89 10.31 -17.43
C LYS A 9 3.60 11.11 -17.62
N LEU A 10 2.51 10.40 -17.91
CA LEU A 10 1.14 10.93 -17.94
C LEU A 10 0.46 10.69 -16.60
N LEU A 11 -0.12 11.74 -16.03
CA LEU A 11 -0.79 11.75 -14.74
C LEU A 11 -2.25 12.13 -14.90
N LEU A 12 -3.08 11.76 -13.92
CA LEU A 12 -4.52 11.91 -14.05
C LEU A 12 -4.94 13.39 -14.13
N ASP A 13 -4.39 14.21 -13.23
CA ASP A 13 -4.72 15.63 -13.06
C ASP A 13 -3.52 16.45 -12.49
N GLU A 14 -3.74 17.75 -12.28
CA GLU A 14 -2.78 18.70 -11.72
C GLU A 14 -2.35 18.40 -10.27
N TYR A 15 -3.23 17.81 -9.46
CA TYR A 15 -2.87 17.41 -8.10
C TYR A 15 -1.83 16.30 -8.14
N TYR A 16 -2.07 15.26 -8.96
CA TYR A 16 -1.11 14.17 -9.14
C TYR A 16 0.17 14.65 -9.82
N LEU A 17 0.11 15.59 -10.78
CA LEU A 17 1.31 16.20 -11.36
C LEU A 17 2.14 16.89 -10.27
N ARG A 18 1.52 17.71 -9.41
CA ARG A 18 2.24 18.40 -8.31
C ARG A 18 2.91 17.44 -7.35
N CYS A 19 2.20 16.38 -6.94
CA CYS A 19 2.77 15.29 -6.15
C CYS A 19 3.96 14.69 -6.89
N HIS A 20 3.78 14.25 -8.13
CA HIS A 20 4.85 13.67 -8.93
C HIS A 20 6.09 14.57 -9.06
N MET A 21 5.90 15.87 -9.30
CA MET A 21 6.98 16.84 -9.38
C MET A 21 7.74 16.93 -8.05
N SER A 22 7.04 17.00 -6.91
CA SER A 22 7.66 16.98 -5.57
C SER A 22 8.36 15.65 -5.24
N GLU A 23 7.96 14.54 -5.85
CA GLU A 23 8.44 13.19 -5.48
C GLU A 23 9.63 12.74 -6.31
N LYS A 24 9.63 13.14 -7.59
CA LYS A 24 10.58 12.67 -8.61
C LYS A 24 11.53 13.74 -9.09
N HIS A 25 11.18 15.01 -8.92
CA HIS A 25 11.90 16.13 -9.51
C HIS A 25 12.15 17.28 -8.54
N GLY A 26 11.71 17.18 -7.29
CA GLY A 26 11.80 18.26 -6.31
C GLY A 26 12.47 17.81 -5.02
N ASP A 27 13.17 18.74 -4.38
CA ASP A 27 13.76 18.56 -3.05
C ASP A 27 12.80 18.96 -1.91
N THR A 28 11.59 19.43 -2.26
CA THR A 28 10.64 19.99 -1.29
C THR A 28 9.48 19.04 -1.06
N MET A 29 9.50 18.43 0.12
CA MET A 29 8.36 17.76 0.71
C MET A 29 7.62 18.74 1.62
N PRO A 30 6.41 19.22 1.25
CA PRO A 30 5.73 20.30 1.96
C PRO A 30 5.35 19.95 3.40
N PHE A 31 5.18 18.67 3.72
CA PHE A 31 4.80 18.22 5.06
C PHE A 31 5.95 17.46 5.70
N LYS A 32 6.56 18.00 6.76
CA LYS A 32 7.69 17.36 7.44
C LYS A 32 7.28 16.84 8.82
N CYS A 33 7.81 15.68 9.18
CA CYS A 33 7.69 15.15 10.52
C CYS A 33 8.52 15.99 11.49
N SER A 34 7.90 16.50 12.55
CA SER A 34 8.59 17.28 13.58
C SER A 34 9.51 16.44 14.47
N LEU A 35 9.33 15.11 14.50
CA LEU A 35 10.12 14.21 15.35
C LEU A 35 11.39 13.68 14.66
N CYS A 36 11.32 13.41 13.35
CA CYS A 36 12.44 12.82 12.62
C CYS A 36 12.83 13.56 11.33
N GLY A 37 12.18 14.69 11.02
CA GLY A 37 12.48 15.50 9.84
C GLY A 37 12.04 14.92 8.49
N LYS A 38 11.50 13.69 8.47
CA LYS A 38 11.09 13.01 7.23
C LYS A 38 9.96 13.75 6.52
N GLY A 39 10.12 13.97 5.21
CA GLY A 39 9.18 14.69 4.37
C GLY A 39 8.11 13.82 3.72
N TYR A 40 6.93 14.39 3.51
CA TYR A 40 5.75 13.80 2.88
C TYR A 40 5.08 14.79 1.93
N GLN A 41 4.44 14.25 0.90
CA GLN A 41 3.75 15.02 -0.14
C GLN A 41 2.35 15.49 0.25
N SER A 42 1.74 14.81 1.22
CA SER A 42 0.39 15.08 1.67
C SER A 42 0.32 15.04 3.19
N GLN A 43 -0.60 15.84 3.73
CA GLN A 43 -0.92 15.84 5.15
C GLN A 43 -1.39 14.47 5.64
N MET A 44 -2.11 13.72 4.80
CA MET A 44 -2.52 12.34 5.09
C MET A 44 -1.31 11.41 5.23
N GLY A 45 -0.33 11.52 4.34
CA GLY A 45 0.92 10.76 4.41
C GLY A 45 1.70 11.03 5.70
N LEU A 46 1.83 12.30 6.07
CA LEU A 46 2.43 12.69 7.35
C LEU A 46 1.62 12.14 8.54
N SER A 47 0.29 12.29 8.54
CA SER A 47 -0.58 11.79 9.61
C SER A 47 -0.46 10.28 9.81
N HIS A 48 -0.43 9.49 8.73
CA HIS A 48 -0.19 8.05 8.78
C HIS A 48 1.18 7.71 9.35
N HIS A 49 2.22 8.45 8.96
CA HIS A 49 3.55 8.27 9.53
C HIS A 49 3.58 8.57 11.03
N MET A 50 2.91 9.64 11.48
CA MET A 50 2.86 9.99 12.90
C MET A 50 2.20 8.91 13.76
N GLN A 51 1.34 8.05 13.20
CA GLN A 51 0.79 6.90 13.94
C GLN A 51 1.87 5.89 14.34
N ALA A 52 2.94 5.75 13.55
CA ALA A 52 4.07 4.90 13.88
C ALA A 52 4.84 5.44 15.09
N HIS A 53 5.03 6.77 15.18
CA HIS A 53 5.63 7.41 16.35
C HIS A 53 4.77 7.27 17.62
N LYS A 54 3.44 7.29 17.47
CA LYS A 54 2.51 7.06 18.59
C LYS A 54 2.48 5.60 19.06
N GLY A 55 3.10 4.67 18.32
CA GLY A 55 3.08 3.24 18.64
C GLY A 55 1.69 2.59 18.53
N LYS A 56 0.70 3.26 17.92
CA LYS A 56 -0.65 2.70 17.79
C LYS A 56 -0.64 1.65 16.69
N THR A 57 -0.83 0.39 17.09
CA THR A 57 -0.88 -0.75 16.17
C THR A 57 -2.25 -1.41 16.14
N PHE A 58 -2.59 -1.99 15.00
CA PHE A 58 -3.67 -2.94 14.81
C PHE A 58 -3.08 -4.36 14.88
N MET A 59 -3.57 -5.18 15.81
CA MET A 59 -3.12 -6.55 15.99
C MET A 59 -3.99 -7.50 15.17
N CYS A 60 -3.36 -8.48 14.53
CA CYS A 60 -4.10 -9.56 13.90
C CYS A 60 -4.82 -10.39 14.97
N PRO A 61 -6.12 -10.70 14.81
CA PRO A 61 -6.84 -11.56 15.75
C PRO A 61 -6.45 -13.04 15.67
N ILE A 62 -5.65 -13.45 14.67
CA ILE A 62 -5.33 -14.86 14.39
C ILE A 62 -3.83 -15.17 14.66
N CYS A 63 -2.95 -14.16 14.61
CA CYS A 63 -1.52 -14.32 14.87
C CYS A 63 -0.93 -13.06 15.52
N ASP A 64 0.34 -13.11 15.93
CA ASP A 64 1.00 -12.00 16.63
C ASP A 64 1.45 -10.83 15.72
N SER A 65 1.01 -10.79 14.47
CA SER A 65 1.36 -9.73 13.53
C SER A 65 0.73 -8.38 13.91
N LYS A 66 1.54 -7.32 13.88
CA LYS A 66 1.12 -5.94 14.19
C LYS A 66 1.28 -5.02 12.99
N PHE A 67 0.31 -4.14 12.78
CA PHE A 67 0.26 -3.22 11.64
C PHE A 67 0.00 -1.79 12.10
N THR A 68 0.57 -0.80 11.43
CA THR A 68 0.33 0.62 11.76
C THR A 68 -0.91 1.20 11.08
N GLN A 69 -1.53 0.47 10.15
CA GLN A 69 -2.66 0.95 9.35
C GLN A 69 -3.76 -0.12 9.19
N LYS A 70 -5.02 0.33 9.20
CA LYS A 70 -6.22 -0.54 9.04
C LYS A 70 -6.26 -1.28 7.71
N PHE A 71 -5.86 -0.62 6.62
CA PHE A 71 -5.86 -1.26 5.30
C PHE A 71 -4.85 -2.41 5.24
N THR A 72 -3.68 -2.25 5.86
CA THR A 72 -2.60 -3.24 5.83
C THR A 72 -2.98 -4.52 6.58
N ILE A 73 -3.60 -4.41 7.76
CA ILE A 73 -4.12 -5.59 8.48
C ILE A 73 -5.25 -6.28 7.70
N LYS A 74 -6.17 -5.54 7.06
CA LYS A 74 -7.22 -6.14 6.21
C LYS A 74 -6.62 -6.94 5.05
N LYS A 75 -5.59 -6.40 4.39
CA LYS A 75 -4.86 -7.10 3.32
C LYS A 75 -4.16 -8.35 3.86
N HIS A 76 -3.52 -8.26 5.03
CA HIS A 76 -2.90 -9.41 5.68
C HIS A 76 -3.92 -10.51 6.00
N LEU A 77 -5.04 -10.18 6.63
CA LEU A 77 -6.12 -11.14 6.93
C LEU A 77 -6.58 -11.86 5.65
N ARG A 78 -6.81 -11.10 4.58
CA ARG A 78 -7.26 -11.63 3.30
C ARG A 78 -6.21 -12.53 2.63
N ASN A 79 -4.92 -12.23 2.77
CA ASN A 79 -3.88 -12.94 2.02
C ASN A 79 -3.28 -14.12 2.79
N ILE A 80 -3.22 -14.04 4.12
CA ILE A 80 -2.52 -15.01 4.96
C ILE A 80 -3.50 -15.94 5.67
N HIS A 81 -4.65 -15.42 6.10
CA HIS A 81 -5.62 -16.15 6.92
C HIS A 81 -6.90 -16.54 6.16
N MET A 82 -7.02 -16.16 4.89
CA MET A 82 -8.09 -16.65 4.01
C MET A 82 -7.51 -17.64 3.01
N SER A 83 -8.12 -18.83 2.96
CA SER A 83 -7.84 -19.86 1.97
C SER A 83 -9.03 -20.04 1.04
N MET A 84 -8.76 -20.39 -0.21
CA MET A 84 -9.75 -20.70 -1.24
C MET A 84 -9.48 -22.09 -1.80
N GLN A 85 -10.55 -22.83 -2.05
CA GLN A 85 -10.47 -24.13 -2.73
C GLN A 85 -10.60 -23.92 -4.24
N CYS A 86 -9.65 -24.46 -5.00
CA CYS A 86 -9.75 -24.51 -6.45
C CYS A 86 -10.84 -25.50 -6.85
N THR A 87 -11.76 -25.10 -7.72
CA THR A 87 -12.88 -25.96 -8.13
C THR A 87 -12.46 -27.05 -9.12
N SER A 88 -11.39 -26.84 -9.88
CA SER A 88 -10.90 -27.80 -10.88
C SER A 88 -10.09 -28.93 -10.26
N CYS A 89 -9.17 -28.62 -9.34
CA CYS A 89 -8.30 -29.63 -8.72
C CYS A 89 -8.57 -29.89 -7.22
N SER A 90 -9.56 -29.20 -6.61
CA SER A 90 -9.90 -29.27 -5.18
C SER A 90 -8.79 -28.88 -4.20
N LEU A 91 -7.68 -28.30 -4.67
CA LEU A 91 -6.58 -27.85 -3.82
C LEU A 91 -6.99 -26.62 -3.00
N ILE A 92 -6.72 -26.64 -1.69
CA ILE A 92 -6.93 -25.49 -0.80
C ILE A 92 -5.63 -24.66 -0.78
N LEU A 93 -5.73 -23.41 -1.24
CA LEU A 93 -4.61 -22.48 -1.39
C LEU A 93 -4.87 -21.21 -0.61
N LYS A 94 -3.82 -20.52 -0.17
CA LYS A 94 -3.97 -19.14 0.32
C LYS A 94 -4.40 -18.25 -0.85
N LEU A 95 -5.17 -17.20 -0.57
CA LEU A 95 -5.61 -16.29 -1.64
C LEU A 95 -4.43 -15.69 -2.43
N SER A 96 -3.30 -15.44 -1.75
CA SER A 96 -2.07 -14.95 -2.40
C SER A 96 -1.52 -15.89 -3.48
N GLU A 97 -1.77 -17.19 -3.35
CA GLU A 97 -1.28 -18.25 -4.24
C GLU A 97 -2.37 -18.68 -5.23
N TYR A 98 -3.63 -18.56 -4.83
CA TYR A 98 -4.80 -18.94 -5.62
C TYR A 98 -4.84 -18.29 -7.00
N ASN A 99 -4.66 -16.95 -7.06
CA ASN A 99 -4.74 -16.22 -8.33
C ASN A 99 -3.67 -16.68 -9.34
N GLN A 100 -2.49 -17.08 -8.87
CA GLN A 100 -1.44 -17.60 -9.75
C GLN A 100 -1.72 -19.05 -10.15
N HIS A 101 -2.20 -19.86 -9.19
CA HIS A 101 -2.53 -21.26 -9.43
C HIS A 101 -3.60 -21.43 -10.51
N VAL A 102 -4.71 -20.67 -10.46
CA VAL A 102 -5.82 -20.83 -11.41
C VAL A 102 -5.45 -20.47 -12.85
N LEU A 103 -4.39 -19.69 -13.09
CA LEU A 103 -3.89 -19.41 -14.43
C LEU A 103 -3.16 -20.61 -15.05
N THR A 104 -2.62 -21.48 -14.20
CA THR A 104 -1.85 -22.67 -14.62
C THR A 104 -2.62 -23.97 -14.41
N CYS A 105 -3.69 -23.95 -13.62
CA CYS A 105 -4.53 -25.11 -13.36
C CYS A 105 -5.47 -25.31 -14.56
N PRO A 106 -5.35 -26.43 -15.29
CA PRO A 106 -6.31 -26.75 -16.34
C PRO A 106 -7.72 -26.94 -15.74
N PRO A 107 -8.78 -26.68 -16.54
CA PRO A 107 -10.17 -26.80 -16.10
C PRO A 107 -10.53 -28.21 -15.65
#